data_AF-A0A7V8QMF9-F1
#
_entry.id   AF-A0A7V8QMF9-F1
#
_cell.length_a   1.000
_cell.length_b   1.000
_cell.length_c   1.000
_cell.angle_alpha   90.00
_cell.angle_beta   90.00
_cell.angle_gamma   90.00
#
_symmetry.space_group_name_H-M   'P 1'
#
loop_
_entity.id
_entity.type
_entity.pdbx_description
1 polymer ?
#
loop_
_entity_poly.entity_id
_entity_poly.type
_entity_poly.pdbx_seq_one_letter_code
_entity_poly.pdbx_strand_id
1 'polypeptide(L)'
;MTAALRLAVWAMLMALAVAFILQRGGMRTDLTLFLPPAATPVQHLVLDQLREGPAARVILAAVDGGDADASARLTRALGRALRRDPAFQAVYTGEAGAATAGVAALDRHRYLLSARMDDAEAFDPARLREHFRAIHAQLTGAVPADPARLQRDPTGELRYLLGQIGPSGPGAGEGPWMTADGRGLL
;
A
#
# COMPACT_ATOMS: atom_id res chain seq x y z
N MET A 1 8.28 60.68 -19.91
CA MET A 1 8.99 59.59 -19.18
C MET A 1 10.39 59.44 -19.73
N THR A 2 11.41 59.61 -18.89
CA THR A 2 12.82 59.44 -19.28
C THR A 2 13.08 57.98 -19.70
N ALA A 3 14.06 57.74 -20.58
CA ALA A 3 14.39 56.39 -21.03
C ALA A 3 14.77 55.46 -19.86
N ALA A 4 15.41 56.00 -18.83
CA ALA A 4 15.77 55.29 -17.60
C ALA A 4 14.54 54.75 -16.84
N LEU A 5 13.46 55.53 -16.75
CA LEU A 5 12.24 55.08 -16.06
C LEU A 5 11.57 53.91 -16.80
N ARG A 6 11.57 53.95 -18.14
CA ARG A 6 11.05 52.85 -18.96
C ARG A 6 11.86 51.57 -18.75
N LEU A 7 13.19 51.69 -18.71
CA LEU A 7 14.09 50.56 -18.49
C LEU A 7 13.92 49.95 -17.09
N ALA A 8 13.78 50.80 -16.07
CA ALA A 8 13.57 50.36 -14.68
C ALA A 8 12.23 49.61 -14.52
N VAL A 9 11.15 50.11 -15.12
CA VAL A 9 9.84 49.43 -15.11
C VAL A 9 9.92 48.07 -15.81
N TRP A 10 10.63 47.99 -16.93
CA TRP A 10 10.79 46.73 -17.66
C TRP A 10 11.62 45.71 -16.88
N ALA A 11 12.71 46.15 -16.24
CA ALA A 11 13.54 45.31 -15.38
C ALA A 11 12.73 44.78 -14.18
N MET A 12 11.90 45.63 -13.58
CA MET A 12 11.03 45.25 -12.47
C MET A 12 9.97 44.23 -12.90
N LEU A 13 9.33 44.42 -14.06
CA LEU A 13 8.37 43.46 -14.63
C LEU A 13 9.03 42.11 -14.93
N MET A 14 10.24 42.10 -15.48
CA MET A 14 11.00 40.87 -15.71
C MET A 14 11.35 40.17 -14.41
N ALA A 15 11.83 40.90 -13.40
CA ALA A 15 12.12 40.33 -12.09
C ALA A 15 10.85 39.71 -11.45
N LEU A 16 9.71 40.40 -11.57
CA LEU A 16 8.43 39.90 -11.06
C LEU A 16 7.97 38.63 -11.79
N ALA A 17 8.13 38.60 -13.12
CA ALA A 17 7.80 37.43 -13.94
C ALA A 17 8.70 36.23 -13.60
N VAL A 18 10.01 36.45 -13.43
CA VAL A 18 10.96 35.41 -13.00
C VAL A 18 10.59 34.89 -11.61
N ALA A 19 10.33 35.78 -10.65
CA ALA A 19 9.91 35.38 -9.31
C ALA A 19 8.60 34.57 -9.33
N PHE A 20 7.64 34.99 -10.15
CA PHE A 20 6.37 34.28 -10.33
C PHE A 20 6.57 32.87 -10.91
N ILE A 21 7.41 32.74 -11.94
CA ILE A 21 7.74 31.46 -12.55
C ILE A 21 8.50 30.57 -11.57
N LEU A 22 9.44 31.09 -10.79
CA LEU A 22 10.17 30.28 -9.81
C LEU A 22 9.27 29.81 -8.65
N GLN A 23 8.31 30.62 -8.23
CA GLN A 23 7.37 30.24 -7.18
C GLN A 23 6.31 29.23 -7.64
N ARG A 24 5.93 29.23 -8.93
CA ARG A 24 4.89 28.35 -9.48
C ARG A 24 5.42 27.22 -10.36
N GLY A 25 6.66 27.32 -10.80
CA GLY A 25 7.32 26.38 -11.69
C GLY A 25 7.81 25.16 -10.91
N GLY A 26 6.90 24.24 -10.64
CA GLY A 26 7.28 22.88 -10.26
C GLY A 26 7.70 22.10 -11.50
N MET A 27 8.97 21.69 -11.58
CA MET A 27 9.36 20.67 -12.56
C MET A 27 8.71 19.35 -12.15
N ARG A 28 7.68 18.95 -12.89
CA ARG A 28 7.09 17.61 -12.79
C ARG A 28 7.93 16.67 -13.65
N THR A 29 8.64 15.75 -13.01
CA THR A 29 9.41 14.69 -13.67
C THR A 29 8.74 13.34 -13.52
N ASP A 30 7.46 13.32 -13.17
CA ASP A 30 6.69 12.10 -13.00
C ASP A 30 6.16 11.58 -14.35
N LEU A 31 6.05 10.25 -14.46
CA LEU A 31 5.56 9.58 -15.68
C LEU A 31 4.10 9.90 -16.00
N THR A 32 3.35 10.51 -15.08
CA THR A 32 1.93 10.80 -15.32
C THR A 32 1.70 12.00 -16.23
N LEU A 33 2.74 12.77 -16.57
CA LEU A 33 2.71 13.71 -17.68
C LEU A 33 2.38 13.03 -19.02
N PHE A 34 2.62 11.73 -19.13
CA PHE A 34 2.29 10.94 -20.31
C PHE A 34 0.92 10.26 -20.23
N LEU A 35 0.19 10.39 -19.11
CA LEU A 35 -1.13 9.80 -18.95
C LEU A 35 -2.23 10.75 -19.45
N PRO A 36 -3.28 10.23 -20.09
CA PRO A 36 -4.41 11.06 -20.53
C PRO A 36 -5.10 11.73 -19.33
N PRO A 37 -5.66 12.93 -19.51
CA PRO A 37 -6.40 13.60 -18.44
C PRO A 37 -7.58 12.72 -17.98
N ALA A 38 -7.77 12.61 -16.66
CA ALA A 38 -8.87 11.83 -16.09
C ALA A 38 -10.22 12.42 -16.53
N ALA A 39 -11.08 11.58 -17.09
CA ALA A 39 -12.43 11.97 -17.51
C ALA A 39 -13.48 11.74 -16.42
N THR A 40 -13.17 10.91 -15.41
CA THR A 40 -14.09 10.56 -14.31
C THR A 40 -13.45 10.77 -12.93
N PRO A 41 -14.26 10.98 -11.87
CA PRO A 41 -13.74 11.11 -10.50
C PRO A 41 -12.92 9.89 -10.04
N VAL A 42 -13.33 8.69 -10.46
CA VAL A 42 -12.62 7.45 -10.15
C VAL A 42 -11.26 7.41 -10.86
N GLN A 43 -11.19 7.81 -12.13
CA GLN A 43 -9.91 7.93 -12.82
C GLN A 43 -9.00 8.98 -12.18
N HIS A 44 -9.57 10.08 -11.70
CA HIS A 44 -8.80 11.12 -11.01
C HIS A 44 -8.14 10.56 -9.75
N LEU A 45 -8.91 9.81 -8.95
CA LEU A 45 -8.40 9.12 -7.77
C LEU A 45 -7.28 8.13 -8.12
N VAL A 46 -7.43 7.33 -9.18
CA VAL A 46 -6.40 6.39 -9.62
C VAL A 46 -5.12 7.10 -10.06
N LEU A 47 -5.24 8.19 -10.82
CA LEU A 47 -4.09 9.01 -11.22
C LEU A 47 -3.42 9.66 -10.01
N ASP A 48 -4.19 10.14 -9.03
CA ASP A 48 -3.65 10.71 -7.80
C ASP A 48 -2.92 9.63 -6.97
N GLN A 49 -3.43 8.39 -6.93
CA GLN A 49 -2.72 7.26 -6.30
C GLN A 49 -1.43 6.87 -7.06
N LEU A 50 -1.38 7.05 -8.37
CA LEU A 50 -0.16 6.84 -9.17
C LEU A 50 0.86 7.98 -9.00
N ARG A 51 0.43 9.19 -8.65
CA ARG A 51 1.30 10.36 -8.41
C ARG A 51 1.83 10.41 -6.98
N GLU A 52 0.93 10.25 -6.03
CA GLU A 52 1.17 10.52 -4.61
C GLU A 52 0.85 9.34 -3.71
N GLY A 53 0.26 8.28 -4.25
CA GLY A 53 -0.11 7.10 -3.50
C GLY A 53 1.10 6.26 -3.08
N PRO A 54 0.89 5.33 -2.13
CA PRO A 54 1.96 4.52 -1.54
C PRO A 54 2.70 3.65 -2.56
N ALA A 55 2.05 3.28 -3.67
CA ALA A 55 2.68 2.53 -4.77
C ALA A 55 3.65 3.36 -5.61
N ALA A 56 3.48 4.68 -5.67
CA ALA A 56 4.30 5.59 -6.47
C ALA A 56 5.68 5.86 -5.87
N ARG A 57 5.86 5.54 -4.58
CA ARG A 57 7.06 5.84 -3.79
C ARG A 57 7.69 4.58 -3.17
N VAL A 58 7.51 3.43 -3.83
CA VAL A 58 8.13 2.19 -3.41
C VAL A 58 9.59 2.19 -3.85
N ILE A 59 10.49 2.03 -2.89
CA ILE A 59 11.91 1.77 -3.13
C ILE A 59 12.13 0.29 -2.85
N LEU A 60 12.58 -0.44 -3.86
CA LEU A 60 13.03 -1.82 -3.69
C LEU A 60 14.55 -1.79 -3.49
N ALA A 61 15.01 -2.37 -2.39
CA ALA A 61 16.43 -2.43 -2.07
C ALA A 61 16.88 -3.86 -1.81
N ALA A 62 18.02 -4.23 -2.38
CA ALA A 62 18.69 -5.48 -2.08
C ALA A 62 19.95 -5.19 -1.26
N VAL A 63 20.12 -5.94 -0.17
CA VAL A 63 21.33 -5.98 0.62
C VAL A 63 22.22 -7.06 0.04
N ASP A 64 23.39 -6.65 -0.44
CA ASP A 64 24.44 -7.54 -0.95
C ASP A 64 25.62 -7.56 0.02
N GLY A 65 26.18 -8.74 0.28
CA GLY A 65 27.34 -8.94 1.14
C GLY A 65 27.20 -10.05 2.18
N GLY A 66 28.28 -10.82 2.37
CA GLY A 66 28.36 -11.92 3.34
C GLY A 66 27.63 -13.19 2.89
N ASP A 67 27.50 -14.14 3.80
CA ASP A 67 26.65 -15.32 3.61
C ASP A 67 25.16 -14.97 3.79
N ALA A 68 24.27 -15.91 3.46
CA ALA A 68 22.82 -15.71 3.53
C ALA A 68 22.35 -15.31 4.95
N ASP A 69 22.99 -15.86 5.99
CA ASP A 69 22.67 -15.54 7.38
C ASP A 69 23.08 -14.12 7.77
N ALA A 70 24.24 -13.65 7.31
CA ALA A 70 24.70 -12.29 7.49
C ALA A 70 23.79 -11.31 6.76
N SER A 71 23.42 -11.60 5.51
CA SER A 71 22.48 -10.81 4.73
C SER A 71 21.11 -10.73 5.42
N ALA A 72 20.57 -11.85 5.89
CA ALA A 72 19.31 -11.85 6.63
C ALA A 72 19.37 -11.00 7.90
N ARG A 73 20.43 -11.13 8.72
CA ARG A 73 20.62 -10.31 9.93
C ARG A 73 20.69 -8.81 9.61
N LEU A 74 21.42 -8.44 8.56
CA LEU A 74 21.57 -7.05 8.13
C LEU A 74 20.25 -6.47 7.63
N THR A 75 19.52 -7.20 6.77
CA THR A 75 18.19 -6.82 6.29
C THR A 75 17.22 -6.59 7.46
N ARG A 76 17.21 -7.46 8.47
CA ARG A 76 16.38 -7.23 9.69
C ARG A 76 16.79 -6.01 10.48
N ALA A 77 18.10 -5.77 10.64
CA ALA A 77 18.60 -4.62 11.37
C ALA A 77 18.25 -3.31 10.65
N LEU A 78 18.46 -3.27 9.33
CA LEU A 78 18.13 -2.15 8.48
C LEU A 78 16.63 -1.87 8.47
N GLY A 79 15.80 -2.90 8.29
CA GLY A 79 14.34 -2.76 8.34
C GLY A 79 13.85 -2.17 9.66
N ARG A 80 14.43 -2.60 10.80
CA ARG A 80 14.11 -2.03 12.12
C ARG A 80 14.58 -0.59 12.29
N ALA A 81 15.69 -0.20 11.66
CA ALA A 81 16.17 1.18 11.68
C ALA A 81 15.26 2.09 10.84
N LEU A 82 14.96 1.69 9.60
CA LEU A 82 14.12 2.46 8.68
C LEU A 82 12.69 2.65 9.21
N ARG A 83 12.10 1.65 9.87
CA ARG A 83 10.76 1.79 10.50
C ARG A 83 10.68 2.87 11.59
N ARG A 84 11.82 3.31 12.14
CA ARG A 84 11.86 4.38 13.15
C ARG A 84 12.05 5.77 12.53
N ASP A 85 12.37 5.83 11.25
CA ASP A 85 12.58 7.08 10.54
C ASP A 85 11.23 7.58 9.97
N PRO A 86 10.79 8.81 10.32
CA PRO A 86 9.52 9.36 9.85
C PRO A 86 9.45 9.57 8.33
N ALA A 87 10.59 9.51 7.62
CA ALA A 87 10.62 9.54 6.15
C ALA A 87 9.99 8.27 5.52
N PHE A 88 9.90 7.17 6.26
CA PHE A 88 9.38 5.89 5.76
C PHE A 88 8.02 5.58 6.39
N GLN A 89 6.97 5.57 5.57
CA GLN A 89 5.62 5.23 6.03
C GLN A 89 5.47 3.73 6.37
N ALA A 90 6.12 2.87 5.59
CA ALA A 90 6.11 1.42 5.81
C ALA A 90 7.39 0.81 5.23
N VAL A 91 7.89 -0.24 5.88
CA VAL A 91 9.08 -0.99 5.44
C VAL A 91 8.80 -2.48 5.55
N TYR A 92 8.85 -3.16 4.41
CA TYR A 92 8.46 -4.56 4.26
C TYR A 92 9.70 -5.41 4.01
N THR A 93 10.11 -6.15 5.04
CA THR A 93 11.28 -7.04 4.93
C THR A 93 10.88 -8.49 4.71
N GLY A 94 9.58 -8.80 4.52
CA GLY A 94 9.04 -10.17 4.52
C GLY A 94 8.63 -10.70 5.90
N GLU A 95 9.06 -10.04 6.99
CA GLU A 95 8.63 -10.42 8.34
C GLU A 95 7.19 -9.96 8.61
N ALA A 96 6.41 -10.81 9.29
CA ALA A 96 4.97 -10.68 9.50
C ALA A 96 4.50 -9.35 10.14
N GLY A 97 5.40 -8.59 10.78
CA GLY A 97 5.06 -7.39 11.54
C GLY A 97 4.43 -6.26 10.71
N ALA A 98 4.85 -6.06 9.46
CA ALA A 98 4.38 -4.94 8.63
C ALA A 98 2.98 -5.17 8.03
N ALA A 99 2.53 -6.43 7.89
CA ALA A 99 1.22 -6.76 7.34
C ALA A 99 0.05 -6.54 8.33
N THR A 100 0.33 -6.36 9.62
CA THR A 100 -0.69 -6.41 10.68
C THR A 100 -1.69 -5.24 10.66
N ALA A 101 -1.23 -4.02 10.34
CA ALA A 101 -2.10 -2.84 10.34
C ALA A 101 -3.18 -2.89 9.24
N GLY A 102 -2.81 -3.35 8.04
CA GLY A 102 -3.75 -3.51 6.93
C GLY A 102 -4.80 -4.60 7.23
N VAL A 103 -4.36 -5.73 7.79
CA VAL A 103 -5.26 -6.82 8.18
C VAL A 103 -6.25 -6.39 9.27
N ALA A 104 -5.83 -5.57 10.23
CA ALA A 104 -6.74 -5.04 11.25
C ALA A 104 -7.81 -4.10 10.69
N ALA A 105 -7.46 -3.28 9.69
CA ALA A 105 -8.42 -2.41 9.00
C ALA A 105 -9.43 -3.20 8.16
N LEU A 106 -8.95 -4.25 7.48
CA LEU A 106 -9.79 -5.20 6.75
C LEU A 106 -10.74 -5.94 7.70
N ASP A 107 -10.25 -6.44 8.84
CA ASP A 107 -11.11 -7.08 9.84
C ASP A 107 -12.22 -6.12 10.28
N ARG A 108 -11.87 -4.87 10.60
CA ARG A 108 -12.84 -3.88 11.07
C ARG A 108 -13.94 -3.56 10.06
N HIS A 109 -13.61 -3.47 8.77
CA HIS A 109 -14.56 -3.04 7.72
C HIS A 109 -14.98 -4.18 6.78
N ARG A 110 -14.75 -5.44 7.17
CA ARG A 110 -14.91 -6.62 6.30
C ARG A 110 -16.25 -6.70 5.56
N TYR A 111 -17.35 -6.34 6.22
CA TYR A 111 -18.69 -6.38 5.61
C TYR A 111 -18.95 -5.27 4.61
N LEU A 112 -18.33 -4.09 4.80
CA LEU A 112 -18.44 -2.97 3.86
C LEU A 112 -17.54 -3.16 2.64
N LEU A 113 -16.47 -3.94 2.79
CA LEU A 113 -15.49 -4.19 1.73
C LEU A 113 -15.79 -5.46 0.92
N SER A 114 -16.64 -6.34 1.44
CA SER A 114 -16.95 -7.60 0.78
C SER A 114 -18.06 -7.43 -0.24
N ALA A 115 -17.74 -7.65 -1.51
CA ALA A 115 -18.73 -7.65 -2.60
C ALA A 115 -19.80 -8.73 -2.44
N ARG A 116 -19.59 -9.74 -1.57
CA ARG A 116 -20.61 -10.75 -1.24
C ARG A 116 -21.76 -10.15 -0.42
N MET A 117 -21.53 -9.00 0.19
CA MET A 117 -22.46 -8.32 1.09
C MET A 117 -23.20 -7.17 0.40
N ASP A 118 -22.93 -6.90 -0.88
CA ASP A 118 -23.61 -5.85 -1.65
C ASP A 118 -25.08 -6.21 -1.96
N ASP A 119 -25.43 -7.51 -1.92
CA ASP A 119 -26.79 -7.99 -2.04
C ASP A 119 -27.60 -7.71 -0.76
N ALA A 120 -28.80 -7.16 -0.92
CA ALA A 120 -29.76 -6.97 0.18
C ALA A 120 -30.12 -8.29 0.91
N GLU A 121 -29.97 -9.42 0.22
CA GLU A 121 -30.22 -10.77 0.74
C GLU A 121 -28.99 -11.43 1.38
N ALA A 122 -27.83 -10.74 1.45
CA ALA A 122 -26.61 -11.31 2.03
C ALA A 122 -26.81 -11.76 3.49
N PHE A 123 -27.70 -11.09 4.22
CA PHE A 123 -28.09 -11.43 5.60
C PHE A 123 -29.43 -12.17 5.70
N ASP A 124 -29.93 -12.73 4.60
CA ASP A 124 -31.12 -13.58 4.64
C ASP A 124 -30.89 -14.83 5.52
N PRO A 125 -31.85 -15.21 6.38
CA PRO A 125 -31.69 -16.35 7.28
C PRO A 125 -31.42 -17.70 6.58
N ALA A 126 -31.89 -17.92 5.36
CA ALA A 126 -31.60 -19.15 4.63
C ALA A 126 -30.14 -19.16 4.15
N ARG A 127 -29.68 -18.04 3.58
CA ARG A 127 -28.30 -17.85 3.10
C ARG A 127 -27.29 -17.95 4.24
N LEU A 128 -27.58 -17.33 5.39
CA LEU A 128 -26.75 -17.44 6.60
C LEU A 128 -26.66 -18.88 7.11
N ARG A 129 -27.77 -19.64 7.13
CA ARG A 129 -27.74 -21.06 7.55
C ARG A 129 -26.83 -21.90 6.66
N GLU A 130 -26.87 -21.68 5.36
CA GLU A 130 -25.99 -22.39 4.42
C GLU A 130 -24.52 -22.03 4.69
N HIS A 131 -24.23 -20.75 4.91
CA HIS A 131 -22.89 -20.27 5.21
C HIS A 131 -22.34 -20.85 6.53
N PHE A 132 -23.16 -20.91 7.57
CA PHE A 132 -22.81 -21.55 8.84
C PHE A 132 -22.58 -23.07 8.69
N ARG A 133 -23.36 -23.76 7.85
CA ARG A 133 -23.12 -25.18 7.56
C ARG A 133 -21.78 -25.40 6.85
N ALA A 134 -21.46 -24.55 5.88
CA ALA A 134 -20.19 -24.61 5.17
C ALA A 134 -18.99 -24.40 6.11
N ILE A 135 -19.07 -23.41 7.00
CA ILE A 135 -18.04 -23.17 8.00
C ILE A 135 -17.95 -24.34 8.98
N HIS A 136 -19.07 -24.84 9.49
CA HIS A 136 -19.08 -26.01 10.38
C HIS A 136 -18.38 -27.22 9.73
N ALA A 137 -18.62 -27.48 8.44
CA ALA A 137 -17.94 -28.53 7.71
C ALA A 137 -16.42 -28.32 7.63
N GLN A 138 -15.96 -27.07 7.51
CA GLN A 138 -14.54 -26.73 7.55
C GLN A 138 -13.93 -26.92 8.95
N LEU A 139 -14.68 -26.61 10.01
CA LEU A 139 -14.26 -26.80 11.41
C LEU A 139 -14.04 -28.26 11.77
N THR A 140 -14.80 -29.17 11.15
CA THR A 140 -14.63 -30.62 11.29
C THR A 140 -13.48 -31.20 10.46
N GLY A 141 -12.77 -30.36 9.69
CA GLY A 141 -11.57 -30.74 8.95
C GLY A 141 -10.29 -30.69 9.80
N ALA A 142 -9.14 -30.96 9.17
CA ALA A 142 -7.83 -31.03 9.84
C ALA A 142 -7.22 -29.66 10.23
N VAL A 143 -7.89 -28.54 9.93
CA VAL A 143 -7.36 -27.20 10.19
C VAL A 143 -7.93 -26.69 11.51
N PRO A 144 -7.08 -26.38 12.53
CA PRO A 144 -7.54 -25.82 13.79
C PRO A 144 -8.23 -24.48 13.56
N ALA A 145 -9.41 -24.33 14.13
CA ALA A 145 -10.13 -23.06 14.09
C ALA A 145 -9.87 -22.24 15.34
N ASP A 146 -9.70 -20.93 15.16
CA ASP A 146 -9.60 -19.99 16.25
C ASP A 146 -11.02 -19.56 16.68
N PRO A 147 -11.49 -19.97 17.88
CA PRO A 147 -12.84 -19.65 18.34
C PRO A 147 -13.06 -18.15 18.56
N ALA A 148 -12.02 -17.38 18.94
CA ALA A 148 -12.14 -15.93 19.09
C ALA A 148 -12.38 -15.26 17.73
N ARG A 149 -11.75 -15.81 16.68
CA ARG A 149 -11.91 -15.34 15.30
C ARG A 149 -13.28 -15.71 14.74
N LEU A 150 -13.80 -16.89 15.05
CA LEU A 150 -15.13 -17.33 14.63
C LEU A 150 -16.26 -16.45 15.21
N GLN A 151 -16.10 -15.98 16.44
CA GLN A 151 -17.04 -15.06 17.08
C GLN A 151 -17.04 -13.68 16.42
N ARG A 152 -15.87 -13.19 16.00
CA ARG A 152 -15.76 -11.90 15.31
C ARG A 152 -16.20 -11.99 13.85
N ASP A 153 -15.82 -13.03 13.14
CA ASP A 153 -16.07 -13.20 11.71
C ASP A 153 -16.85 -14.50 11.44
N PRO A 154 -18.14 -14.56 11.82
CA PRO A 154 -19.00 -15.75 11.68
C PRO A 154 -19.22 -16.17 10.23
N THR A 155 -18.99 -15.25 9.29
CA THR A 155 -19.13 -15.43 7.85
C THR A 155 -17.78 -15.59 7.14
N GLY A 156 -16.66 -15.56 7.86
CA GLY A 156 -15.34 -15.75 7.25
C GLY A 156 -14.96 -14.72 6.17
N GLU A 157 -15.57 -13.53 6.20
CA GLU A 157 -15.39 -12.50 5.15
C GLU A 157 -13.96 -11.97 5.14
N LEU A 158 -13.27 -11.93 6.29
CA LEU A 158 -11.87 -11.53 6.32
C LEU A 158 -10.99 -12.48 5.50
N ARG A 159 -11.27 -13.79 5.55
CA ARG A 159 -10.51 -14.78 4.77
C ARG A 159 -10.79 -14.61 3.28
N TYR A 160 -12.05 -14.37 2.93
CA TYR A 160 -12.46 -14.08 1.56
C TYR A 160 -11.75 -12.83 1.01
N LEU A 161 -11.73 -11.74 1.78
CA LEU A 161 -11.02 -10.51 1.41
C LEU A 161 -9.51 -10.74 1.26
N LEU A 162 -8.87 -11.42 2.20
CA LEU A 162 -7.44 -11.73 2.11
C LEU A 162 -7.10 -12.59 0.89
N GLY A 163 -7.99 -13.52 0.51
CA GLY A 163 -7.81 -14.32 -0.69
C GLY A 163 -7.83 -13.51 -2.00
N GLN A 164 -8.53 -12.37 -2.02
CA GLN A 164 -8.59 -11.50 -3.20
C GLN A 164 -7.36 -10.61 -3.37
N ILE A 165 -6.66 -10.30 -2.28
CA ILE A 165 -5.52 -9.35 -2.29
C ILE A 165 -4.22 -10.03 -2.80
N GLY A 166 -4.25 -11.35 -3.01
CA GLY A 166 -3.09 -12.13 -3.45
C GLY A 166 -2.05 -12.35 -2.34
N PRO A 167 -1.04 -13.19 -2.57
CA PRO A 167 0.00 -13.45 -1.57
C PRO A 167 0.78 -12.17 -1.24
N SER A 168 1.04 -11.94 0.05
CA SER A 168 1.83 -10.82 0.55
C SER A 168 3.32 -11.02 0.25
N GLY A 169 3.70 -10.86 -1.02
CA GLY A 169 5.09 -10.88 -1.49
C GLY A 169 5.72 -12.28 -1.68
N PRO A 170 6.96 -12.32 -2.20
CA PRO A 170 7.63 -13.56 -2.56
C PRO A 170 8.11 -14.33 -1.33
N GLY A 171 7.57 -15.54 -1.11
CA GLY A 171 8.06 -16.46 -0.07
C GLY A 171 7.74 -15.98 1.35
N ALA A 172 6.50 -16.24 1.81
CA ALA A 172 6.14 -16.08 3.21
C ALA A 172 6.85 -17.16 4.06
N GLY A 173 8.09 -16.90 4.45
CA GLY A 173 8.86 -17.69 5.41
C GLY A 173 8.99 -16.97 6.76
N GLU A 174 9.54 -17.65 7.78
CA GLU A 174 9.81 -17.08 9.12
C GLU A 174 10.97 -16.07 9.16
N GLY A 175 11.37 -15.52 8.01
CA GLY A 175 12.56 -14.68 7.86
C GLY A 175 12.39 -13.58 6.83
N PRO A 176 13.41 -12.74 6.66
CA PRO A 176 13.36 -11.70 5.67
C PRO A 176 13.31 -12.30 4.26
N TRP A 177 12.72 -11.59 3.30
CA TRP A 177 12.73 -12.00 1.90
C TRP A 177 14.16 -12.14 1.40
N MET A 178 14.44 -13.26 0.75
CA MET A 178 15.75 -13.57 0.20
C MET A 178 15.63 -13.90 -1.29
N THR A 179 16.58 -13.41 -2.07
CA THR A 179 16.78 -13.83 -3.47
C THR A 179 17.39 -15.23 -3.51
N ALA A 180 17.19 -15.96 -4.61
CA ALA A 180 17.84 -17.26 -4.83
C ALA A 180 19.37 -17.22 -4.66
N ASP A 181 19.99 -16.07 -4.95
CA ASP A 181 21.44 -15.83 -4.79
C ASP A 181 21.87 -15.51 -3.35
N GLY A 182 20.96 -15.56 -2.36
CA GLY A 182 21.29 -15.34 -0.94
C GLY A 182 21.31 -13.87 -0.50
N ARG A 183 20.78 -12.94 -1.31
CA ARG A 183 20.66 -11.51 -0.96
C ARG A 183 19.37 -11.24 -0.18
N GLY A 184 19.40 -10.32 0.79
CA GLY A 184 18.21 -9.93 1.54
C GLY A 184 17.48 -8.74 0.89
N LEU A 185 16.15 -8.76 0.87
CA LEU A 185 15.31 -7.76 0.21
C LEU A 185 14.52 -6.90 1.23
N LEU A 186 14.37 -5.60 0.94
CA LEU A 186 13.54 -4.62 1.66
C LEU A 186 12.67 -3.79 0.72
#